data_AF-A0A3M1NF57-F1
#
_entry.id   AF-A0A3M1NF57-F1
#
_cell.length_a   1.000
_cell.length_b   1.000
_cell.length_c   1.000
_cell.angle_alpha   90.00
_cell.angle_beta   90.00
_cell.angle_gamma   90.00
#
_symmetry.space_group_name_H-M   'P 1'
#
loop_
_entity.id
_entity.type
_entity.pdbx_description
1 polymer ?
#
loop_
_entity_poly.entity_id
_entity_poly.type
_entity_poly.pdbx_seq_one_letter_code
_entity_poly.pdbx_strand_id
1 'polypeptide(L)' 'EDARSVLSGVQGVLAVAELPDEGGRKRLRVTFDGEDALLSAMVQALAAQGIPVLNFTEQAQDLESVFMKVTKGIVS' A
#
# COMPACT_ATOMS: atom_id res chain seq x y z
N GLU A 1 -3.46 16.06 -9.55
CA GLU A 1 -2.84 14.76 -9.83
C GLU A 1 -3.49 13.69 -8.97
N ASP A 2 -3.57 12.44 -9.44
CA ASP A 2 -4.13 11.34 -8.66
C ASP A 2 -3.06 10.72 -7.74
N ALA A 3 -3.39 10.53 -6.46
CA ALA A 3 -2.52 9.95 -5.44
C ALA A 3 -1.87 8.62 -5.87
N ARG A 4 -2.58 7.83 -6.67
CA ARG A 4 -2.07 6.59 -7.26
C ARG A 4 -0.86 6.81 -8.16
N SER A 5 -0.90 7.85 -9.00
CA SER A 5 0.19 8.17 -9.92
C SER A 5 1.44 8.59 -9.15
N VAL A 6 1.26 9.39 -8.10
CA VAL A 6 2.35 9.85 -7.23
C VAL A 6 3.03 8.66 -6.56
N LEU A 7 2.23 7.77 -5.93
CA LEU A 7 2.75 6.61 -5.21
C LEU A 7 3.41 5.58 -6.13
N SER A 8 2.89 5.41 -7.35
CA SER A 8 3.49 4.48 -8.32
C SER A 8 4.86 4.95 -8.83
N GLY A 9 5.19 6.24 -8.66
CA GLY A 9 6.50 6.80 -9.01
C GLY A 9 7.54 6.71 -7.90
N VAL A 10 7.17 6.28 -6.69
CA VAL A 10 8.10 6.16 -5.56
C VAL A 10 8.91 4.86 -5.70
N GLN A 11 10.24 4.97 -5.68
CA GLN A 11 11.13 3.82 -5.73
C GLN A 11 10.90 2.90 -4.52
N GLY A 12 10.71 1.60 -4.76
CA GLY A 12 10.38 0.60 -3.72
C GLY A 12 8.87 0.32 -3.59
N VAL A 13 8.02 1.08 -4.28
CA VAL A 13 6.60 0.71 -4.41
C VAL A 13 6.46 -0.40 -5.45
N LEU A 14 5.94 -1.55 -5.02
CA LEU A 14 5.73 -2.73 -5.85
C LEU A 14 4.36 -2.72 -6.54
N ALA A 15 3.33 -2.24 -5.85
CA ALA A 15 1.98 -2.15 -6.39
C ALA A 15 1.14 -1.09 -5.68
N VAL A 16 0.24 -0.44 -6.43
CA VAL A 16 -0.79 0.46 -5.88
C VAL A 16 -2.15 0.02 -6.40
N ALA A 17 -3.01 -0.44 -5.49
CA ALA A 17 -4.37 -0.85 -5.78
C ALA A 17 -5.37 0.16 -5.20
N GLU A 18 -6.35 0.55 -6.00
CA GLU A 18 -7.51 1.30 -5.52
C GLU A 18 -8.45 0.37 -4.77
N LEU A 19 -8.83 0.77 -3.56
CA LEU A 19 -9.86 0.10 -2.78
C LEU A 19 -11.19 0.84 -2.98
N PRO A 20 -12.33 0.16 -2.78
CA PRO A 20 -13.63 0.82 -2.82
C PRO A 20 -13.66 2.01 -1.88
N ASP A 21 -14.18 3.12 -2.39
CA ASP A 21 -14.37 4.34 -1.62
C ASP A 21 -15.24 4.05 -0.40
N GLU A 22 -14.83 4.61 0.75
CA GLU A 22 -15.57 4.47 1.99
C GLU A 22 -15.94 5.87 2.48
N GLY A 23 -17.24 6.20 2.45
CA GLY A 23 -17.73 7.51 2.87
C GLY A 23 -17.18 8.67 2.03
N GLY A 24 -16.97 8.46 0.72
CA GLY A 24 -16.43 9.48 -0.20
C GLY A 24 -14.92 9.70 -0.09
N ARG A 25 -14.21 8.81 0.61
CA ARG A 25 -12.75 8.87 0.76
C ARG A 25 -12.11 7.84 -0.18
N LYS A 26 -11.25 8.33 -1.07
CA LYS A 26 -10.37 7.46 -1.88
C LYS A 26 -9.45 6.69 -0.95
N ARG A 27 -9.39 5.37 -1.13
CA ARG A 27 -8.50 4.49 -0.39
C ARG A 27 -7.57 3.77 -1.34
N LEU A 28 -6.29 3.75 -0.99
CA LEU A 28 -5.26 3.06 -1.75
C LEU A 28 -4.62 2.00 -0.85
N ARG A 29 -4.40 0.81 -1.41
CA ARG A 29 -3.52 -0.20 -0.83
C ARG A 29 -2.21 -0.17 -1.59
N VAL A 30 -1.13 0.11 -0.87
CA VAL A 30 0.22 0.12 -1.44
C VAL A 30 0.95 -1.12 -0.94
N THR A 31 1.54 -1.87 -1.87
CA THR A 31 2.52 -2.92 -1.58
C THR A 31 3.88 -2.33 -1.89
N PHE A 32 4.80 -2.44 -0.95
CA PHE A 32 6.14 -1.89 -1.08
C PHE A 32 7.14 -2.83 -0.40
N ASP A 33 8.40 -2.80 -0.85
CA ASP A 33 9.49 -3.48 -0.18
C ASP A 33 10.30 -2.49 0.67
N GLY A 34 10.69 -2.91 1.87
CA GLY A 34 11.54 -2.11 2.74
C GLY A 34 10.88 -1.65 4.03
N GLU A 35 11.57 -0.72 4.68
CA GLU A 35 11.33 -0.31 6.07
C GLU A 35 10.60 1.05 6.15
N ASP A 36 10.39 1.56 7.37
CA ASP A 36 9.69 2.80 7.71
C ASP A 36 10.15 4.06 6.93
N ALA A 37 11.39 4.06 6.45
CA ALA A 37 11.92 5.14 5.62
C ALA A 37 11.13 5.31 4.32
N LEU A 38 10.72 4.20 3.69
CA LEU A 38 9.94 4.24 2.45
C LEU A 38 8.52 4.75 2.71
N LEU A 39 7.93 4.37 3.85
CA LEU A 39 6.66 4.92 4.28
C LEU A 39 6.73 6.43 4.42
N SER A 40 7.77 6.94 5.08
CA SER A 40 8.00 8.38 5.22
C SER A 40 8.14 9.08 3.86
N ALA A 41 8.86 8.47 2.92
CA ALA A 41 9.01 9.00 1.56
C ALA A 41 7.67 9.06 0.80
N MET A 42 6.83 8.04 0.91
CA MET A 42 5.48 8.04 0.29
C MET A 42 4.60 9.16 0.85
N VAL A 43 4.59 9.36 2.17
CA VAL A 43 3.82 10.43 2.81
C VAL A 43 4.33 11.80 2.37
N GLN A 44 5.65 12.00 2.29
CA GLN A 44 6.24 13.25 1.79
C GLN A 44 5.88 13.51 0.33
N ALA A 45 5.91 12.49 -0.53
CA ALA A 45 5.53 12.63 -1.94
C ALA A 45 4.06 13.05 -2.11
N LEU A 46 3.16 12.48 -1.31
CA LEU A 46 1.75 12.88 -1.30
C LEU A 46 1.56 14.32 -0.78
N ALA A 47 2.25 14.67 0.31
CA ALA A 47 2.19 16.02 0.88
C ALA A 47 2.74 17.09 -0.08
N ALA A 48 3.81 16.79 -0.81
CA ALA A 48 4.38 17.68 -1.82
C ALA A 48 3.40 17.98 -2.97
N GLN A 49 2.48 17.06 -3.25
CA GLN A 49 1.41 17.22 -4.24
C GLN A 49 0.11 17.78 -3.64
N GLY A 50 0.13 18.19 -2.36
CA GLY A 50 -1.03 18.73 -1.67
C GLY A 50 -2.11 17.69 -1.39
N ILE A 51 -1.77 16.40 -1.37
CA ILE A 51 -2.70 15.30 -1.13
C ILE A 51 -2.63 14.93 0.37
N PRO A 52 -3.67 15.26 1.17
CA PRO A 52 -3.66 14.97 2.60
C PRO A 52 -3.90 13.48 2.87
N VAL A 53 -3.08 12.90 3.75
CA VAL A 53 -3.26 11.54 4.26
C VAL A 53 -4.05 11.61 5.56
N LEU A 54 -5.31 11.13 5.55
CA LEU A 54 -6.19 11.19 6.72
C LEU A 54 -6.03 9.99 7.65
N ASN A 55 -5.76 8.83 7.08
CA ASN A 55 -5.55 7.60 7.83
C ASN A 55 -4.51 6.75 7.11
N PHE A 56 -3.65 6.11 7.89
CA PHE A 56 -2.70 5.14 7.42
C PHE A 56 -2.85 3.87 8.28
N THR A 57 -2.88 2.72 7.64
CA THR A 57 -2.95 1.43 8.33
C THR A 57 -1.94 0.50 7.70
N GLU A 58 -0.94 0.14 8.47
CA GLU A 58 0.01 -0.89 8.08
C GLU A 58 -0.66 -2.26 8.17
N GLN A 59 -0.45 -3.07 7.13
CA GLN A 59 -0.91 -4.46 7.12
C GLN A 59 0.30 -5.34 6.83
N ALA A 60 0.99 -5.76 7.89
CA ALA A 60 2.03 -6.78 7.78
C ALA A 60 1.35 -8.11 7.43
N GLN A 61 1.59 -8.61 6.22
CA GLN A 61 1.29 -10.00 5.88
C GLN A 61 2.54 -10.82 6.18
N ASP A 62 2.41 -11.76 7.12
CA ASP A 62 3.45 -12.76 7.29
C ASP A 62 3.53 -13.64 6.02
N LEU A 63 4.77 -13.99 5.65
CA LEU A 63 5.01 -14.87 4.51
C LEU A 63 4.44 -16.28 4.75
N GLU A 64 4.24 -16.66 6.01
CA GLU A 64 3.63 -17.92 6.42
C GLU A 64 2.17 -18.02 5.98
N SER A 65 1.37 -16.96 6.11
CA SER A 65 -0.04 -16.90 5.70
C SER A 65 -0.18 -16.89 4.19
N VAL A 66 0.76 -16.29 3.47
CA VAL A 66 0.83 -16.35 2.00
C VAL A 66 1.17 -17.76 1.56
N PHE A 67 2.16 -18.39 2.18
CA PHE A 67 2.55 -19.77 1.89
C PHE A 67 1.41 -20.75 2.17
N MET A 68 0.71 -20.59 3.30
CA MET A 68 -0.47 -21.37 3.64
C MET A 68 -1.60 -21.15 2.63
N LYS A 69 -1.86 -19.94 2.13
CA LYS A 69 -2.87 -19.74 1.07
C LYS A 69 -2.52 -20.46 -0.23
N VAL A 70 -1.24 -20.53 -0.58
CA VAL A 70 -0.77 -21.22 -1.79
C VAL A 70 -0.80 -22.75 -1.61
N THR A 71 -0.54 -23.25 -0.40
CA THR A 71 -0.38 -24.69 -0.13
C THR A 71 -1.59 -25.36 0.53
N LYS A 72 -2.57 -24.61 1.06
CA LYS A 72 -3.80 -25.15 1.70
C LYS A 72 -4.84 -25.74 0.72
N GLY A 73 -4.43 -26.11 -0.49
CA GLY A 73 -5.15 -27.05 -1.34
C GLY A 73 -4.44 -28.41 -1.51
N ILE A 74 -3.23 -28.58 -0.96
CA ILE A 74 -2.36 -29.74 -1.18
C ILE A 74 -1.86 -30.30 0.17
N VAL A 75 -2.70 -30.35 1.19
CA VAL A 75 -2.60 -31.37 2.25
C VAL A 75 -3.93 -31.47 2.99
N SER A 76 -4.81 -32.30 2.47
CA SER A 76 -5.69 -33.17 3.26
C SER A 76 -5.72 -34.52 2.57
#